data_AF-A0A7W5ANA0-F1
#
_entry.id   AF-A0A7W5ANA0-F1
#
_cell.length_a   1.000
_cell.length_b   1.000
_cell.length_c   1.000
_cell.angle_alpha   90.00
_cell.angle_beta   90.00
_cell.angle_gamma   90.00
#
_symmetry.space_group_name_H-M   'P 1'
#
loop_
_entity.id
_entity.type
_entity.pdbx_description
1 polymer ?
#
loop_
_entity_poly.entity_id
_entity_poly.type
_entity_poly.pdbx_seq_one_letter_code
_entity_poly.pdbx_strand_id
1 'polypeptide(L)'
;MGINIVNPSEFTGGAFLKPAEHMNDLALLVKPKRIDKNVESTYQGQTRVRDEVIADVTVFSTSESLEKGIPSRVIKGCKIAYGMLTGTLERILNEGPDGAIVSVIRKVPTSKGSGYAFRDVEASVLAQVVKYAEALEAEVEKALSDVPDF
;
A
#
# COMPACT_ATOMS: atom_id res chain seq x y z
N MET A 1 13.65 24.23 20.84
CA MET A 1 12.64 23.83 19.85
C MET A 1 13.23 24.01 18.46
N GLY A 2 13.62 22.92 17.79
CA GLY A 2 14.12 22.99 16.41
C GLY A 2 12.94 23.09 15.44
N ILE A 3 13.07 23.90 14.40
CA ILE A 3 12.09 23.97 13.32
C ILE A 3 12.24 22.67 12.50
N ASN A 4 11.18 21.86 12.45
CA ASN A 4 11.14 20.68 11.60
C ASN A 4 10.85 21.12 10.16
N ILE A 5 11.88 21.21 9.33
CA ILE A 5 11.76 21.54 7.91
C ILE A 5 11.60 20.23 7.14
N VAL A 6 10.38 19.95 6.70
CA VAL A 6 10.03 18.80 5.86
C VAL A 6 9.77 19.27 4.43
N ASN A 7 10.31 18.57 3.44
CA ASN A 7 10.12 18.95 2.03
C ASN A 7 8.69 18.64 1.59
N PRO A 8 7.97 19.57 0.93
CA PRO A 8 6.63 19.32 0.41
C PRO A 8 6.52 18.07 -0.50
N SER A 9 7.60 17.73 -1.21
CA SER A 9 7.68 16.53 -2.06
C SER A 9 7.67 15.20 -1.29
N GLU A 10 7.94 15.22 0.01
CA GLU A 10 7.85 14.04 0.90
C GLU A 10 6.40 13.74 1.29
N PHE A 11 5.49 14.71 1.18
CA PHE A 11 4.06 14.52 1.36
C PHE A 11 3.42 13.97 0.07
N THR A 12 3.69 12.70 -0.25
CA THR A 12 2.97 11.99 -1.32
C THR A 12 1.62 11.43 -0.86
N GLY A 13 0.86 12.22 -0.08
CA GLY A 13 -0.52 11.89 0.26
C GLY A 13 -1.40 12.00 -0.98
N GLY A 14 -2.16 10.95 -1.29
CA GLY A 14 -3.03 10.92 -2.48
C GLY A 14 -2.32 10.53 -3.78
N ALA A 15 -1.11 9.97 -3.72
CA ALA A 15 -0.43 9.42 -4.89
C ALA A 15 -1.20 8.20 -5.44
N PHE A 16 -1.36 8.12 -6.76
CA PHE A 16 -1.84 6.91 -7.43
C PHE A 16 -0.74 5.86 -7.42
N LEU A 17 -1.07 4.64 -6.99
CA LEU A 17 -0.19 3.49 -7.16
C LEU A 17 -0.06 3.21 -8.65
N LYS A 18 1.17 3.21 -9.15
CA LYS A 18 1.47 2.81 -10.52
C LYS A 18 2.12 1.43 -10.49
N PRO A 19 1.36 0.34 -10.73
CA PRO A 19 1.84 -1.04 -10.61
C PRO A 19 3.13 -1.32 -11.38
N ALA A 20 3.32 -0.68 -12.53
CA ALA A 20 4.52 -0.83 -13.36
C ALA A 20 5.81 -0.38 -12.65
N GLU A 21 5.73 0.67 -11.81
CA GLU A 21 6.88 1.19 -11.07
C GLU A 21 7.26 0.29 -9.88
N HIS A 22 6.34 -0.59 -9.46
CA HIS A 22 6.48 -1.47 -8.29
C HIS A 22 6.74 -2.94 -8.66
N MET A 23 6.95 -3.25 -9.93
CA MET A 23 7.18 -4.63 -10.37
C MET A 23 8.51 -5.22 -9.88
N ASN A 24 9.49 -4.38 -9.58
CA ASN A 24 10.81 -4.81 -9.12
C ASN A 24 10.97 -4.71 -7.60
N ASP A 25 9.93 -4.28 -6.88
CA ASP A 25 9.96 -4.27 -5.42
C ASP A 25 9.96 -5.70 -4.88
N LEU A 26 10.69 -5.92 -3.78
CA LEU A 26 10.80 -7.22 -3.13
C LEU A 26 9.55 -7.54 -2.30
N ALA A 27 8.92 -6.52 -1.71
CA ALA A 27 7.63 -6.64 -1.04
C ALA A 27 6.90 -5.30 -0.94
N LEU A 28 5.58 -5.40 -0.87
CA LEU A 28 4.65 -4.33 -0.53
C LEU A 28 3.80 -4.81 0.64
N LEU A 29 3.77 -4.04 1.72
CA LEU A 29 2.74 -4.15 2.76
C LEU A 29 1.64 -3.16 2.42
N VAL A 30 0.45 -3.68 2.10
CA VAL A 30 -0.72 -2.87 1.71
C VAL A 30 -1.78 -3.01 2.77
N LYS A 31 -2.11 -1.89 3.43
CA LYS A 31 -3.20 -1.78 4.42
C LYS A 31 -4.36 -1.00 3.78
N PRO A 32 -5.33 -1.68 3.12
CA PRO A 32 -6.50 -0.99 2.57
C PRO A 32 -7.35 -0.39 3.69
N LYS A 33 -7.90 0.80 3.45
CA LYS A 33 -8.71 1.54 4.43
C LYS A 33 -10.17 1.65 4.02
N ARG A 34 -10.40 1.89 2.73
CA ARG A 34 -11.74 1.96 2.15
C ARG A 34 -11.69 1.74 0.66
N ILE A 35 -12.85 1.43 0.09
CA ILE A 35 -13.08 1.36 -1.34
C ILE A 35 -14.13 2.39 -1.74
N ASP A 36 -13.77 3.25 -2.68
CA ASP A 36 -14.65 4.22 -3.32
C ASP A 36 -15.13 3.55 -4.63
N LYS A 37 -16.42 3.20 -4.70
CA LYS A 37 -17.04 2.50 -5.84
C LYS A 37 -17.49 3.47 -6.92
N ASN A 38 -17.42 3.03 -8.19
CA ASN A 38 -17.94 3.79 -9.34
C ASN A 38 -17.41 5.23 -9.44
N VAL A 39 -16.13 5.44 -9.14
CA VAL A 39 -15.47 6.74 -9.26
C VAL A 39 -15.33 7.09 -10.74
N GLU A 40 -15.90 8.24 -11.11
CA GLU A 40 -15.71 8.81 -12.43
C GLU A 40 -14.31 9.42 -12.57
N SER A 41 -13.60 9.03 -13.62
CA SER A 41 -12.29 9.58 -13.95
C SER A 41 -12.25 9.95 -15.43
N THR A 42 -12.14 11.25 -15.69
CA THR A 42 -11.98 11.80 -17.03
C THR A 42 -10.51 12.02 -17.32
N TYR A 43 -9.99 11.32 -18.32
CA TYR A 43 -8.62 11.52 -18.80
C TYR A 43 -8.65 11.66 -20.32
N GLN A 44 -8.05 12.74 -20.83
CA GLN A 44 -8.01 13.06 -22.26
C GLN A 44 -9.40 13.01 -22.95
N GLY A 45 -10.44 13.52 -22.28
CA GLY A 45 -11.81 13.56 -22.83
C GLY A 45 -12.56 12.23 -22.79
N GLN A 46 -11.96 11.15 -22.28
CA GLN A 46 -12.66 9.89 -22.02
C GLN A 46 -13.01 9.77 -20.54
N THR A 47 -14.31 9.73 -20.24
CA THR A 47 -14.81 9.39 -18.90
C THR A 47 -14.85 7.89 -18.75
N ARG A 48 -14.21 7.39 -17.70
CA ARG A 48 -14.31 5.99 -17.29
C ARG A 48 -14.76 5.91 -15.85
N VAL A 49 -15.62 4.95 -15.56
CA VAL A 49 -16.03 4.60 -14.20
C VAL A 49 -15.17 3.43 -13.74
N ARG A 50 -14.58 3.54 -12.55
CA ARG A 50 -13.79 2.48 -11.93
C ARG A 50 -13.87 2.53 -10.41
N ASP A 51 -13.56 1.42 -9.78
CA ASP A 51 -13.40 1.39 -8.32
C ASP A 51 -11.99 1.85 -7.95
N GLU A 52 -11.87 2.57 -6.83
CA GLU A 52 -10.60 3.02 -6.27
C GLU A 52 -10.49 2.58 -4.81
N VAL A 53 -9.39 1.94 -4.45
CA VAL A 53 -9.08 1.59 -3.05
C VAL A 53 -8.10 2.62 -2.51
N ILE A 54 -8.43 3.17 -1.33
CA ILE A 54 -7.51 4.01 -0.57
C ILE A 54 -6.77 3.10 0.41
N ALA A 55 -5.45 3.05 0.32
CA ALA A 55 -4.61 2.19 1.14
C ALA A 55 -3.35 2.91 1.61
N ASP A 56 -2.80 2.48 2.75
CA ASP A 56 -1.40 2.79 3.06
C ASP A 56 -0.51 1.70 2.47
N VAL A 57 0.51 2.10 1.72
CA VAL A 57 1.42 1.18 1.03
C VAL A 57 2.83 1.42 1.55
N THR A 58 3.42 0.39 2.13
CA THR A 58 4.82 0.38 2.54
C THR A 58 5.61 -0.46 1.55
N VAL A 59 6.69 0.11 1.01
CA VAL A 59 7.46 -0.45 -0.09
C VAL A 59 8.84 -0.88 0.41
N PHE A 60 9.22 -2.11 0.07
CA PHE A 60 10.55 -2.67 0.31
C PHE A 60 11.19 -3.03 -1.03
N SER A 61 12.03 -2.12 -1.55
CA SER A 61 12.64 -2.28 -2.88
C SER A 61 13.98 -3.03 -2.83
N THR A 62 14.61 -3.13 -1.65
CA THR A 62 15.96 -3.71 -1.50
C THR A 62 16.05 -4.70 -0.35
N SER A 63 16.99 -5.65 -0.41
CA SER A 63 17.22 -6.60 0.69
C SER A 63 17.59 -5.89 1.98
N GLU A 64 18.38 -4.81 1.88
CA GLU A 64 18.73 -3.98 3.03
C GLU A 64 17.50 -3.38 3.71
N SER A 65 16.49 -2.94 2.94
CA SER A 65 15.25 -2.40 3.49
C SER A 65 14.47 -3.44 4.31
N LEU A 66 14.50 -4.71 3.86
CA LEU A 66 13.86 -5.82 4.55
C LEU A 66 14.64 -6.25 5.80
N GLU A 67 15.97 -6.39 5.68
CA GLU A 67 16.85 -6.84 6.75
C GLU A 67 16.89 -5.86 7.93
N LYS A 68 16.94 -4.56 7.63
CA LYS A 68 16.93 -3.51 8.64
C LYS A 68 15.53 -3.17 9.14
N GLY A 69 14.48 -3.65 8.48
CA GLY A 69 13.10 -3.24 8.75
C GLY A 69 12.88 -1.74 8.51
N ILE A 70 13.61 -1.14 7.56
CA ILE A 70 13.48 0.27 7.20
C ILE A 70 12.93 0.32 5.77
N PRO A 71 11.64 0.64 5.59
CA PRO A 71 11.03 0.61 4.26
C PRO A 71 11.68 1.63 3.34
N SER A 72 11.80 1.27 2.06
CA SER A 72 12.29 2.18 1.02
C SER A 72 11.37 3.38 0.85
N ARG A 73 10.06 3.17 1.04
CA ARG A 73 9.06 4.24 0.97
C ARG A 73 7.80 3.88 1.74
N VAL A 74 7.15 4.87 2.33
CA VAL A 74 5.80 4.75 2.89
C VAL A 74 4.88 5.74 2.17
N ILE A 75 3.79 5.25 1.60
CA ILE A 75 2.80 6.05 0.85
C ILE A 75 1.47 5.95 1.58
N LYS A 76 1.10 7.00 2.31
CA LYS A 76 -0.17 7.06 3.04
C LYS A 76 -1.30 7.55 2.15
N GLY A 77 -2.48 6.95 2.28
CA GLY A 77 -3.66 7.32 1.50
C GLY A 77 -3.45 7.19 -0.02
N CYS A 78 -2.71 6.16 -0.43
CA CYS A 78 -2.44 5.84 -1.82
C CYS A 78 -3.71 5.37 -2.53
N LYS A 79 -3.94 5.87 -3.75
CA LYS A 79 -5.08 5.46 -4.60
C LYS A 79 -4.68 4.29 -5.49
N ILE A 80 -5.37 3.16 -5.35
CA ILE A 80 -5.18 1.98 -6.17
C ILE A 80 -6.42 1.81 -7.05
N ALA A 81 -6.26 1.87 -8.36
CA ALA A 81 -7.39 1.97 -9.31
C ALA A 81 -7.38 0.90 -10.42
N TYR A 82 -6.57 -0.15 -10.25
CA TYR A 82 -6.47 -1.25 -11.22
C TYR A 82 -7.40 -2.39 -10.81
N GLY A 83 -8.35 -2.75 -11.67
CA GLY A 83 -9.47 -3.66 -11.33
C GLY A 83 -9.09 -4.98 -10.65
N MET A 84 -7.99 -5.61 -11.06
CA MET A 84 -7.54 -6.85 -10.42
C MET A 84 -6.97 -6.61 -9.00
N LEU A 85 -6.25 -5.50 -8.80
CA LEU A 85 -5.71 -5.13 -7.49
C LEU A 85 -6.83 -4.66 -6.56
N THR A 86 -7.75 -3.83 -7.06
CA THR A 86 -8.89 -3.35 -6.27
C THR A 86 -9.82 -4.49 -5.89
N GLY A 87 -10.08 -5.45 -6.78
CA GLY A 87 -10.87 -6.64 -6.47
C GLY A 87 -10.23 -7.54 -5.41
N THR A 88 -8.89 -7.65 -5.37
CA THR A 88 -8.21 -8.36 -4.27
C THR A 88 -8.35 -7.59 -2.96
N LEU A 89 -8.10 -6.28 -2.95
CA LEU A 89 -8.13 -5.47 -1.73
C LEU A 89 -9.54 -5.29 -1.17
N GLU A 90 -10.57 -5.29 -2.01
CA GLU A 90 -11.96 -5.31 -1.58
C GLU A 90 -12.28 -6.57 -0.75
N ARG A 91 -11.76 -7.74 -1.16
CA ARG A 91 -11.95 -8.97 -0.38
C ARG A 91 -11.31 -8.84 1.00
N ILE A 92 -10.11 -8.28 1.07
CA ILE A 92 -9.39 -8.04 2.33
C ILE A 92 -10.18 -7.07 3.23
N LEU A 93 -10.72 -5.99 2.68
CA LEU A 93 -11.58 -5.06 3.43
C LEU A 93 -12.84 -5.73 3.98
N ASN A 94 -13.41 -6.69 3.24
CA ASN A 94 -14.59 -7.43 3.67
C ASN A 94 -14.29 -8.49 4.75
N GLU A 95 -13.02 -8.90 4.91
CA GLU A 95 -12.60 -9.82 5.97
C GLU A 95 -12.46 -9.10 7.32
N GLY A 96 -12.16 -7.80 7.33
CA GLY A 96 -12.13 -6.99 8.55
C GLY A 96 -11.48 -5.60 8.37
N PRO A 97 -11.65 -4.70 9.36
CA PRO A 97 -11.13 -3.34 9.30
C PRO A 97 -9.60 -3.24 9.36
N ASP A 98 -8.93 -4.24 9.93
CA ASP A 98 -7.47 -4.29 10.11
C ASP A 98 -6.77 -5.21 9.10
N GLY A 99 -7.45 -5.55 8.01
CA GLY A 99 -6.91 -6.41 6.96
C GLY A 99 -5.68 -5.79 6.29
N ALA A 100 -4.62 -6.58 6.13
CA ALA A 100 -3.41 -6.19 5.42
C ALA A 100 -2.90 -7.35 4.56
N ILE A 101 -2.21 -7.02 3.46
CA ILE A 101 -1.52 -8.03 2.63
C ILE A 101 -0.04 -7.69 2.49
N VAL A 102 0.78 -8.73 2.45
CA VAL A 102 2.18 -8.65 2.01
C VAL A 102 2.27 -9.32 0.66
N SER A 103 2.73 -8.59 -0.35
CA SER A 103 2.70 -9.08 -1.73
C SER A 103 3.75 -8.42 -2.61
N VAL A 104 4.02 -9.01 -3.76
CA VAL A 104 4.65 -8.33 -4.89
C VAL A 104 3.63 -8.08 -6.00
N ILE A 105 3.87 -7.07 -6.82
CA ILE A 105 3.07 -6.84 -8.02
C ILE A 105 3.72 -7.51 -9.21
N ARG A 106 2.93 -8.28 -9.96
CA ARG A 106 3.36 -8.89 -11.22
C ARG A 106 2.38 -8.59 -12.34
N LYS A 107 2.93 -8.40 -13.53
CA LYS A 107 2.15 -8.33 -14.76
C LYS A 107 1.69 -9.73 -15.14
N VAL A 108 0.40 -9.88 -15.43
CA VAL A 108 -0.23 -11.17 -15.74
C VAL A 108 -0.99 -11.08 -17.07
N PRO A 109 -1.01 -12.13 -17.89
CA PRO A 109 -1.83 -12.17 -19.09
C PRO A 109 -3.33 -12.19 -18.74
N THR A 110 -4.15 -11.52 -19.55
CA THR A 110 -5.61 -11.52 -19.44
C THR A 110 -6.22 -11.71 -20.83
N SER A 111 -7.50 -12.07 -20.89
CA SER A 111 -8.23 -12.23 -22.17
C SER A 111 -8.26 -10.96 -23.02
N LYS A 112 -7.98 -9.79 -22.44
CA LYS A 112 -7.94 -8.48 -23.10
C LYS A 112 -6.54 -7.87 -23.15
N GLY A 113 -5.48 -8.66 -22.92
CA GLY A 113 -4.09 -8.21 -22.95
C GLY A 113 -3.34 -8.56 -21.67
N SER A 114 -3.00 -7.56 -20.87
CA SER A 114 -2.24 -7.75 -19.62
C SER A 114 -2.81 -6.92 -18.48
N GLY A 115 -2.82 -7.48 -17.28
CA GLY A 115 -3.19 -6.81 -16.03
C GLY A 115 -2.08 -6.87 -15.00
N TYR A 116 -2.33 -6.31 -13.82
CA TYR A 116 -1.44 -6.37 -12.67
C TYR A 116 -2.14 -7.08 -11.53
N ALA A 117 -1.46 -8.02 -10.90
CA ALA A 117 -1.99 -8.79 -9.79
C ALA A 117 -1.00 -8.79 -8.62
N PHE A 118 -1.54 -8.80 -7.41
CA PHE A 118 -0.76 -9.18 -6.23
C PHE A 118 -0.40 -10.66 -6.31
N ARG A 119 0.83 -10.98 -5.94
CA ARG A 119 1.36 -12.33 -5.83
C ARG A 119 2.08 -12.48 -4.50
N ASP A 120 2.14 -13.71 -4.03
CA ASP A 120 2.82 -14.04 -2.79
C ASP A 120 4.31 -13.70 -2.90
N VAL A 121 4.85 -13.27 -1.77
CA VAL A 121 6.30 -13.13 -1.58
C VAL A 121 6.87 -14.46 -1.08
N GLU A 122 8.19 -14.61 -1.11
CA GLU A 122 8.85 -15.73 -0.46
C GLU A 122 8.60 -15.71 1.06
N ALA A 123 8.53 -16.88 1.70
CA ALA A 123 8.18 -17.00 3.12
C ALA A 123 9.16 -16.24 4.05
N SER A 124 10.44 -16.17 3.69
CA SER A 124 11.46 -15.40 4.40
C SER A 124 11.17 -13.90 4.38
N VAL A 125 10.81 -13.36 3.21
CA VAL A 125 10.43 -11.96 3.01
C VAL A 125 9.13 -11.66 3.75
N LEU A 126 8.15 -12.56 3.68
CA LEU A 126 6.89 -12.44 4.43
C LEU A 126 7.16 -12.25 5.92
N ALA A 127 7.98 -13.13 6.51
CA ALA A 127 8.30 -13.08 7.93
C ALA A 127 8.99 -11.75 8.34
N GLN A 128 9.88 -11.22 7.50
CA GLN A 128 10.54 -9.94 7.75
C GLN A 128 9.56 -8.77 7.74
N VAL A 129 8.66 -8.73 6.76
CA VAL A 129 7.65 -7.66 6.64
C VAL A 129 6.61 -7.74 7.76
N VAL A 130 6.20 -8.95 8.16
CA VAL A 130 5.30 -9.17 9.30
C VAL A 130 5.94 -8.65 10.58
N LYS A 131 7.21 -8.99 10.84
CA LYS A 131 7.95 -8.48 12.00
C LYS A 131 8.00 -6.96 12.04
N TYR A 132 8.19 -6.31 10.88
CA TYR A 132 8.12 -4.85 10.77
C TYR A 132 6.72 -4.33 11.14
N ALA A 133 5.66 -4.97 10.63
CA ALA A 133 4.29 -4.56 10.91
C ALA A 133 3.92 -4.68 12.39
N GLU A 134 4.33 -5.77 13.06
CA GLU A 134 4.14 -5.98 14.49
C GLU A 134 4.89 -4.93 15.32
N ALA A 135 6.13 -4.60 14.94
CA ALA A 135 6.91 -3.56 15.62
C ALA A 135 6.23 -2.18 15.51
N LEU A 136 5.68 -1.86 14.34
CA LEU A 136 4.95 -0.62 14.11
C LEU A 136 3.68 -0.55 14.97
N GLU A 137 2.92 -1.63 15.07
CA GLU A 137 1.71 -1.68 15.88
C GLU A 137 2.02 -1.53 17.38
N ALA A 138 3.08 -2.17 17.87
CA ALA A 138 3.55 -2.02 19.24
C ALA A 138 4.02 -0.57 19.55
N GLU A 139 4.61 0.12 18.57
CA GLU A 139 5.00 1.53 18.73
C GLU A 139 3.79 2.45 18.77
N VAL A 140 2.78 2.21 17.93
CA VAL A 140 1.51 2.96 17.93
C VAL A 140 0.76 2.75 19.24
N GLU A 141 0.69 1.52 19.76
CA GLU A 141 0.04 1.21 21.03
C GLU A 141 0.70 1.95 22.20
N LYS A 142 2.04 1.95 22.26
CA LYS A 142 2.79 2.73 23.25
C LYS A 142 2.50 4.22 23.15
N ALA A 143 2.53 4.76 21.93
CA ALA A 143 2.25 6.16 21.69
C ALA A 143 0.82 6.55 22.12
N LEU A 144 -0.16 5.66 21.96
CA LEU A 144 -1.53 5.87 22.43
C LEU A 144 -1.62 5.82 23.97
N SER A 145 -0.87 4.95 24.63
CA SER A 145 -0.85 4.85 26.10
C SER A 145 -0.22 6.06 26.80
N ASP A 146 0.62 6.82 26.09
CA ASP A 146 1.25 8.04 26.59
C ASP A 146 0.40 9.30 26.40
N VAL A 147 -0.79 9.21 25.78
CA VAL A 147 -1.69 10.35 25.60
C VAL A 147 -2.53 10.55 26.87
N PRO A 148 -2.46 11.71 27.56
CA PRO A 148 -3.32 12.00 28.70
C PRO A 148 -4.78 12.11 28.26
N ASP A 149 -5.69 11.40 28.92
CA ASP A 149 -7.13 11.66 28.82
C ASP A 149 -7.42 13.06 29.38
N PHE A 150 -7.97 13.95 28.55
CA PHE A 150 -8.38 15.32 28.90
C PHE A 150 -9.86 15.39 29.26
#